data_AF-A0A3D2AI53-F1
#
_entry.id   AF-A0A3D2AI53-F1
#
_cell.length_a   1.000
_cell.length_b   1.000
_cell.length_c   1.000
_cell.angle_alpha   90.00
_cell.angle_beta   90.00
_cell.angle_gamma   90.00
#
_symmetry.space_group_name_H-M   'P 1'
#
loop_
_entity.id
_entity.type
_entity.pdbx_description
1 polymer ?
#
loop_
_entity_poly.entity_id
_entity_poly.type
_entity_poly.pdbx_seq_one_letter_code
_entity_poly.pdbx_strand_id
1 'polypeptide(L)'
;MDQSILERVFATVFPLVAICTIGYGYGRWRKPDLKLINQINMEVFVPLLVFVVLADQSVPIGHLGPMALAAVVVVLGSGLILWPVVAASPWSSKTFLPPMMFNNVGNMGIPLILLAFGDEFLAIAVVFFIVEMTLHFSLGVFMINPKMRLISLLQQP
;
A
#
# COMPACT_ATOMS: atom_id res chain seq x y z
N MET A 1 20.47 -10.52 -20.74
CA MET A 1 19.62 -9.79 -19.79
C MET A 1 19.13 -8.58 -20.55
N ASP A 2 17.87 -8.60 -20.99
CA ASP A 2 17.34 -7.64 -21.97
C ASP A 2 17.46 -6.21 -21.48
N GLN A 3 18.18 -5.37 -22.23
CA GLN A 3 18.36 -3.95 -21.93
C GLN A 3 17.02 -3.20 -21.78
N SER A 4 15.96 -3.69 -22.42
CA SER A 4 14.60 -3.16 -22.33
C SER A 4 13.95 -3.28 -20.94
N ILE A 5 14.24 -4.35 -20.19
CA ILE A 5 13.68 -4.52 -18.83
C ILE A 5 14.36 -3.54 -17.87
N LEU A 6 15.68 -3.40 -17.96
CA LEU A 6 16.44 -2.49 -17.12
C LEU A 6 15.98 -1.04 -17.34
N GLU A 7 15.79 -0.65 -18.60
CA GLU A 7 15.29 0.67 -18.98
C GLU A 7 13.88 0.92 -18.44
N ARG A 8 12.97 -0.05 -18.55
CA ARG A 8 11.59 0.09 -18.06
C ARG A 8 11.52 0.17 -16.54
N VAL A 9 12.30 -0.64 -15.84
CA VAL A 9 12.41 -0.59 -14.37
C VAL A 9 12.97 0.77 -13.94
N PHE A 10 14.04 1.24 -14.60
CA PHE A 10 14.61 2.55 -14.31
C PHE A 10 13.60 3.67 -14.56
N ALA A 11 12.93 3.68 -15.72
CA ALA A 11 11.93 4.69 -16.08
C ALA A 11 10.74 4.74 -15.11
N THR A 12 10.39 3.61 -14.49
CA THR A 12 9.31 3.50 -13.51
C THR A 12 9.74 3.93 -12.10
N VAL A 13 10.92 3.47 -11.65
CA VAL A 13 11.39 3.67 -10.28
C VAL A 13 12.08 5.02 -10.10
N PHE A 14 12.75 5.53 -11.14
CA PHE A 14 13.46 6.80 -11.09
C PHE A 14 12.56 7.99 -10.72
N PRO A 15 11.35 8.17 -11.31
CA PRO A 15 10.46 9.26 -10.91
C PRO A 15 10.09 9.22 -9.42
N LEU A 16 9.83 8.04 -8.86
CA LEU A 16 9.57 7.87 -7.43
C LEU A 16 10.77 8.29 -6.57
N VAL A 17 11.96 7.80 -6.91
CA VAL A 17 13.20 8.16 -6.20
C VAL A 17 13.48 9.66 -6.32
N ALA A 18 13.24 10.25 -7.49
CA ALA A 18 13.41 11.68 -7.72
C ALA A 18 12.44 12.51 -6.86
N ILE A 19 11.15 12.16 -6.83
CA ILE A 19 10.14 12.83 -5.99
C ILE A 19 10.52 12.73 -4.51
N CYS A 20 10.87 11.54 -4.04
CA CYS A 20 11.31 11.32 -2.65
C CYS A 20 12.57 12.12 -2.31
N THR A 21 13.54 12.19 -3.22
CA THR A 21 14.80 12.94 -3.02
C THR A 21 14.56 14.45 -2.96
N ILE A 22 13.70 14.98 -3.84
CA ILE A 22 13.29 16.38 -3.81
C ILE A 22 12.57 16.68 -2.49
N GLY A 23 11.62 15.84 -2.10
CA GLY A 23 10.90 15.97 -0.83
C GLY A 23 11.83 15.93 0.38
N TYR A 24 12.83 15.04 0.37
CA TYR A 24 13.86 14.98 1.41
C TYR A 24 14.69 16.26 1.48
N GLY A 25 15.17 16.76 0.34
CA GLY A 25 15.95 18.01 0.29
C GLY A 25 15.15 19.22 0.77
N TYR A 26 13.91 19.34 0.31
CA TYR A 26 13.00 20.41 0.75
C TYR A 26 12.67 20.30 2.24
N GLY A 27 12.38 19.09 2.73
CA GLY A 27 12.11 18.82 4.14
C GLY A 27 13.28 19.19 5.04
N ARG A 28 14.52 18.99 4.56
CA ARG A 28 15.74 19.40 5.29
C ARG A 28 15.92 20.92 5.32
N TRP A 29 15.54 21.61 4.24
CA TRP A 29 15.66 23.07 4.14
C TRP A 29 14.59 23.81 4.94
N ARG A 30 13.31 23.45 4.77
CA ARG A 30 12.17 24.20 5.31
C ARG A 30 11.52 23.59 6.55
N LYS A 31 11.80 22.32 6.87
CA LYS A 31 11.19 21.57 7.99
C LYS A 31 9.66 21.80 8.10
N PRO A 32 8.91 21.61 6.99
CA PRO A 32 7.47 21.84 7.00
C PRO A 32 6.79 20.87 7.96
N ASP A 33 5.70 21.30 8.60
CA ASP A 33 4.84 20.40 9.35
C ASP A 33 4.01 19.54 8.38
N LEU A 34 4.43 18.29 8.21
CA LEU A 34 3.76 17.33 7.33
C LEU A 34 2.51 16.72 7.97
N LYS A 35 2.25 16.98 9.26
CA LYS A 35 1.11 16.36 9.96
C LYS A 35 -0.22 16.79 9.35
N LEU A 36 -0.39 18.09 9.09
CA LEU A 36 -1.62 18.61 8.49
C LEU A 36 -1.85 18.04 7.08
N ILE A 37 -0.80 18.00 6.26
CA ILE A 37 -0.87 17.50 4.88
C ILE A 37 -1.24 16.01 4.88
N ASN A 38 -0.59 15.22 5.74
CA ASN A 38 -0.89 13.80 5.86
C ASN A 38 -2.30 13.55 6.41
N GLN A 39 -2.76 14.38 7.36
CA GLN A 39 -4.11 14.29 7.90
C GLN A 39 -5.16 14.56 6.81
N ILE A 40 -5.01 15.63 6.04
CA ILE A 40 -5.89 15.93 4.90
C ILE A 40 -5.85 14.78 3.88
N ASN A 41 -4.67 14.23 3.61
CA ASN A 41 -4.54 13.10 2.68
C ASN A 41 -5.33 11.88 3.14
N MET A 42 -5.20 11.49 4.40
CA MET A 42 -5.87 10.30 4.94
C MET A 42 -7.38 10.53 5.18
N GLU A 43 -7.79 11.72 5.61
CA GLU A 43 -9.19 12.02 5.95
C GLU A 43 -10.04 12.43 4.74
N VAL A 44 -9.42 13.02 3.71
CA VAL A 44 -10.14 13.60 2.56
C VAL A 44 -9.72 12.96 1.25
N PHE A 45 -8.45 13.01 0.88
CA PHE A 45 -8.03 12.59 -0.47
C PHE A 45 -8.12 11.10 -0.69
N VAL A 46 -7.75 10.28 0.28
CA VAL A 46 -7.82 8.82 0.18
C VAL A 46 -9.29 8.35 0.07
N PRO A 47 -10.23 8.76 0.94
CA PRO A 47 -11.64 8.40 0.78
C PRO A 47 -12.25 8.92 -0.53
N LEU A 48 -11.90 10.15 -0.94
CA LEU A 48 -12.37 10.72 -2.20
C LEU A 48 -11.86 9.92 -3.40
N LEU A 49 -10.58 9.52 -3.39
CA LEU A 49 -9.99 8.68 -4.43
C LEU A 49 -10.72 7.34 -4.55
N VAL A 50 -10.93 6.66 -3.43
CA VAL A 50 -11.69 5.40 -3.37
C VAL A 50 -13.10 5.60 -3.93
N PHE A 51 -13.79 6.67 -3.51
CA PHE A 51 -15.13 6.98 -3.98
C PHE A 51 -15.17 7.24 -5.49
N VAL A 52 -14.28 8.09 -6.01
CA VAL A 52 -14.22 8.43 -7.44
C VAL A 52 -13.98 7.19 -8.28
N VAL A 53 -13.05 6.32 -7.86
CA VAL A 53 -12.72 5.10 -8.61
C VAL A 53 -13.83 4.06 -8.55
N LEU A 54 -14.56 3.95 -7.43
CA LEU A 54 -15.71 3.05 -7.32
C LEU A 54 -16.97 3.58 -8.01
N ALA A 55 -17.12 4.91 -8.10
CA ALA A 55 -18.21 5.56 -8.80
C ALA A 55 -18.00 5.58 -10.33
N ASP A 56 -16.74 5.51 -10.76
CA ASP A 56 -16.40 5.36 -12.17
C ASP A 56 -16.83 3.96 -12.67
N GLN A 57 -17.69 3.93 -13.69
CA GLN A 57 -18.23 2.69 -14.26
C GLN A 57 -17.21 1.94 -15.14
N SER A 58 -15.97 2.45 -15.21
CA SER A 58 -14.86 1.84 -15.94
C SER A 58 -14.46 0.46 -15.41
N VAL A 59 -14.85 0.10 -14.18
CA VAL A 59 -14.57 -1.21 -13.59
C VAL A 59 -15.78 -2.13 -13.69
N PRO A 60 -15.77 -3.16 -14.56
CA PRO A 60 -16.85 -4.11 -14.59
C PRO A 60 -16.92 -4.83 -13.25
N ILE A 61 -18.08 -4.81 -12.60
CA ILE A 61 -18.31 -5.40 -11.26
C ILE A 61 -17.86 -6.86 -11.21
N GLY A 62 -17.97 -7.60 -12.32
CA GLY A 62 -17.52 -8.99 -12.45
C GLY A 62 -16.01 -9.19 -12.25
N HIS A 63 -15.19 -8.16 -12.42
CA HIS A 63 -13.73 -8.23 -12.21
C HIS A 63 -13.29 -7.85 -10.80
N LEU A 64 -14.15 -7.20 -10.00
CA LEU A 64 -13.81 -6.80 -8.63
C LEU A 64 -13.49 -8.00 -7.73
N GLY A 65 -14.27 -9.07 -7.81
CA GLY A 65 -14.05 -10.28 -7.01
C GLY A 65 -12.68 -10.94 -7.26
N PRO A 66 -12.34 -11.27 -8.52
CA PRO A 66 -11.02 -11.77 -8.87
C PRO A 66 -9.86 -10.84 -8.48
N MET A 67 -10.00 -9.53 -8.67
CA MET A 67 -8.97 -8.56 -8.28
C MET A 67 -8.79 -8.50 -6.76
N ALA A 68 -9.88 -8.52 -6.00
CA ALA A 68 -9.82 -8.55 -4.54
C ALA A 68 -9.17 -9.84 -4.03
N LEU A 69 -9.51 -10.99 -4.62
CA LEU A 69 -8.87 -12.26 -4.29
C LEU A 69 -7.36 -12.23 -4.60
N ALA A 70 -6.97 -11.70 -5.76
CA ALA A 70 -5.57 -11.53 -6.11
C ALA A 70 -4.83 -10.65 -5.09
N ALA A 71 -5.45 -9.56 -4.65
CA ALA A 71 -4.89 -8.69 -3.60
C ALA A 71 -4.71 -9.43 -2.27
N VAL A 72 -5.71 -10.21 -1.83
CA VAL A 72 -5.60 -11.04 -0.62
C VAL A 72 -4.45 -12.03 -0.76
N VAL A 73 -4.35 -12.72 -1.90
CA VAL A 73 -3.29 -13.70 -2.17
C VAL A 73 -1.92 -13.04 -2.15
N VAL A 74 -1.76 -11.85 -2.72
CA VAL A 74 -0.48 -11.12 -2.71
C VAL A 74 -0.11 -10.70 -1.28
N VAL A 75 -1.04 -10.10 -0.53
CA VAL A 75 -0.79 -9.62 0.84
C VAL A 75 -0.48 -10.80 1.76
N LEU A 76 -1.34 -11.81 1.82
CA LEU A 76 -1.15 -12.98 2.70
C LEU A 76 -0.02 -13.89 2.21
N GLY A 77 0.11 -14.05 0.90
CA GLY A 77 1.16 -14.85 0.27
C GLY A 77 2.55 -14.28 0.53
N SER A 78 2.73 -12.96 0.52
CA SER A 78 4.00 -12.33 0.89
C SER A 78 4.41 -12.68 2.33
N GLY A 79 3.46 -12.65 3.26
CA GLY A 79 3.67 -13.07 4.65
C GLY A 79 4.00 -14.56 4.76
N LEU A 80 3.27 -15.42 4.04
CA LEU A 80 3.51 -16.85 4.05
C LEU A 80 4.88 -17.23 3.48
N ILE A 81 5.30 -16.58 2.40
CA ILE A 81 6.62 -16.79 1.77
C ILE A 81 7.73 -16.31 2.71
N LEU A 82 7.52 -15.21 3.43
CA LEU A 82 8.52 -14.63 4.31
C LEU A 82 8.57 -15.30 5.69
N TRP A 83 7.50 -16.00 6.09
CA TRP A 83 7.39 -16.67 7.39
C TRP A 83 8.56 -17.62 7.70
N PRO A 84 9.00 -18.53 6.80
CA PRO A 84 10.13 -19.42 7.07
C PRO A 84 11.44 -18.65 7.29
N VAL A 85 11.66 -17.56 6.54
CA VAL A 85 12.86 -16.72 6.65
C VAL A 85 12.90 -16.05 8.02
N VAL A 86 11.77 -15.50 8.46
CA VAL A 86 11.66 -14.85 9.77
C VAL A 86 11.74 -15.86 10.90
N ALA A 87 11.14 -17.05 10.75
CA ALA A 87 11.22 -18.12 11.73
C ALA A 87 12.64 -18.67 11.92
N ALA A 88 13.48 -18.62 10.87
CA ALA A 88 14.88 -19.00 10.91
C ALA A 88 15.82 -17.86 11.37
N SER A 89 15.29 -16.65 11.54
CA SER A 89 16.05 -15.45 11.90
C SER A 89 15.87 -15.12 13.40
N PRO A 90 16.81 -14.40 14.05
CA PRO A 90 16.62 -13.89 15.41
C PRO A 90 15.55 -12.78 15.52
N TRP A 91 14.92 -12.37 14.42
CA TRP A 91 13.95 -11.28 14.43
C TRP A 91 12.58 -11.71 14.96
N SER A 92 11.94 -10.82 15.72
CA SER A 92 10.57 -11.02 16.16
C SER A 92 9.61 -10.99 14.97
N SER A 93 8.88 -12.08 14.74
CA SER A 93 7.86 -12.16 13.68
C SER A 93 6.80 -11.07 13.80
N LYS A 94 6.48 -10.65 15.03
CA LYS A 94 5.52 -9.56 15.29
C LYS A 94 6.01 -8.19 14.85
N THR A 95 7.32 -8.03 14.68
CA THR A 95 7.96 -6.76 14.34
C THR A 95 8.34 -6.72 12.87
N PHE A 96 8.77 -7.85 12.31
CA PHE A 96 9.26 -7.91 10.94
C PHE A 96 8.18 -8.26 9.91
N LEU A 97 7.25 -9.16 10.26
CA LEU A 97 6.32 -9.70 9.28
C LEU A 97 5.19 -8.73 8.90
N PRO A 98 4.50 -8.03 9.84
CA PRO A 98 3.44 -7.11 9.46
C PRO A 98 3.90 -6.01 8.50
N PRO A 99 5.03 -5.30 8.71
CA PRO A 99 5.50 -4.27 7.77
C PRO A 99 5.81 -4.78 6.36
N MET A 100 6.12 -6.08 6.22
CA MET A 100 6.43 -6.70 4.93
C MET A 100 5.17 -7.10 4.16
N MET A 101 4.11 -7.47 4.88
CA MET A 101 2.80 -7.78 4.30
C MET A 101 2.02 -6.51 3.97
N PHE A 102 2.03 -5.57 4.92
CA PHE A 102 1.20 -4.37 4.92
C PHE A 102 2.06 -3.15 4.62
N ASN A 103 2.30 -2.95 3.32
CA ASN A 103 3.12 -1.88 2.82
C ASN A 103 2.30 -0.58 2.71
N ASN A 104 2.94 0.57 2.52
CA ASN A 104 2.24 1.84 2.26
C ASN A 104 1.70 1.88 0.82
N VAL A 105 0.74 1.00 0.51
CA VAL A 105 0.18 0.83 -0.84
C VAL A 105 -0.48 2.11 -1.32
N GLY A 106 -1.09 2.89 -0.43
CA GLY A 106 -1.68 4.19 -0.78
C GLY A 106 -0.65 5.20 -1.29
N ASN A 107 0.34 5.55 -0.46
CA ASN A 107 1.27 6.62 -0.81
C ASN A 107 2.46 6.18 -1.68
N MET A 108 2.77 4.88 -1.73
CA MET A 108 3.86 4.34 -2.56
C MET A 108 3.36 3.44 -3.69
N GLY A 109 2.40 2.55 -3.41
CA GLY A 109 1.92 1.55 -4.36
C GLY A 109 1.10 2.13 -5.50
N ILE A 110 0.13 3.02 -5.21
CA ILE A 110 -0.70 3.66 -6.23
C ILE A 110 0.18 4.48 -7.21
N PRO A 111 1.05 5.40 -6.76
CA PRO A 111 1.94 6.13 -7.68
C PRO A 111 2.85 5.20 -8.50
N LEU A 112 3.36 4.12 -7.91
CA LEU A 112 4.20 3.15 -8.61
C LEU A 112 3.44 2.47 -9.76
N ILE A 113 2.22 2.02 -9.52
CA ILE A 113 1.38 1.37 -10.54
C ILE A 113 1.07 2.37 -11.67
N LEU A 114 0.68 3.60 -11.32
CA LEU A 114 0.35 4.63 -12.30
C LEU A 114 1.57 5.03 -13.15
N LEU A 115 2.75 5.17 -12.54
CA LEU A 115 3.97 5.50 -13.27
C LEU A 115 4.45 4.33 -14.16
N ALA A 116 4.20 3.08 -13.76
CA ALA A 116 4.63 1.90 -14.48
C ALA A 116 3.70 1.52 -15.64
N PHE A 117 2.39 1.71 -15.44
CA PHE A 117 1.34 1.12 -16.26
C PHE A 117 0.26 2.12 -16.71
N GLY A 118 0.23 3.33 -16.17
CA GLY A 118 -0.73 4.37 -16.54
C GLY A 118 -2.05 4.34 -15.76
N ASP A 119 -2.92 5.31 -16.06
CA ASP A 119 -4.16 5.58 -15.32
C ASP A 119 -5.23 4.47 -15.48
N GLU A 120 -5.14 3.68 -16.54
CA GLU A 120 -6.00 2.50 -16.76
C GLU A 120 -5.88 1.43 -15.66
N PHE A 121 -4.78 1.44 -14.89
CA PHE A 121 -4.57 0.54 -13.75
C PHE A 121 -4.99 1.13 -12.40
N LEU A 122 -5.52 2.37 -12.38
CA LEU A 122 -5.95 3.04 -11.15
C LEU A 122 -6.99 2.20 -10.39
N ALA A 123 -7.96 1.64 -11.10
CA ALA A 123 -8.97 0.74 -10.56
C ALA A 123 -8.36 -0.44 -9.78
N ILE A 124 -7.39 -1.12 -10.40
CA ILE A 124 -6.70 -2.25 -9.79
C ILE A 124 -5.94 -1.79 -8.54
N ALA A 125 -5.22 -0.66 -8.63
CA ALA A 125 -4.46 -0.11 -7.52
C ALA A 125 -5.36 0.22 -6.31
N VAL A 126 -6.54 0.80 -6.55
CA VAL A 126 -7.51 1.12 -5.50
C VAL A 126 -8.14 -0.13 -4.90
N VAL A 127 -8.49 -1.15 -5.70
CA VAL A 127 -9.00 -2.41 -5.15
C VAL A 127 -7.96 -3.07 -4.25
N PHE A 128 -6.70 -3.11 -4.70
CA PHE A 128 -5.58 -3.60 -3.88
C PHE A 128 -5.43 -2.80 -2.58
N PHE A 129 -5.51 -1.47 -2.67
CA PHE A 129 -5.46 -0.59 -1.52
C PHE A 129 -6.58 -0.86 -0.52
N ILE A 130 -7.83 -1.01 -0.97
CA ILE A 130 -8.99 -1.30 -0.10
C ILE A 130 -8.79 -2.64 0.62
N VAL A 131 -8.40 -3.68 -0.11
CA VAL A 131 -8.18 -5.02 0.47
C VAL A 131 -7.02 -4.99 1.45
N GLU A 132 -5.89 -4.38 1.09
CA GLU A 132 -4.73 -4.28 1.97
C GLU A 132 -5.06 -3.51 3.23
N MET A 133 -5.70 -2.33 3.14
CA MET A 133 -6.09 -1.55 4.31
C MET A 133 -7.07 -2.31 5.21
N THR A 134 -8.02 -3.03 4.61
CA THR A 134 -8.96 -3.88 5.37
C THR A 134 -8.21 -4.97 6.13
N LEU A 135 -7.26 -5.65 5.48
CA LEU A 135 -6.44 -6.68 6.13
C LEU A 135 -5.44 -6.08 7.15
N HIS A 136 -4.91 -4.90 6.89
CA HIS A 136 -3.97 -4.20 7.74
C HIS A 136 -4.63 -3.84 9.07
N PHE A 137 -5.78 -3.18 9.02
CA PHE A 137 -6.53 -2.79 10.21
C PHE A 137 -7.21 -3.95 10.91
N SER A 138 -7.34 -5.12 10.29
CA SER A 138 -7.85 -6.34 10.93
C SER A 138 -6.73 -7.30 11.36
N LEU A 139 -6.21 -8.08 10.42
CA LEU A 139 -5.17 -9.07 10.65
C LEU A 139 -3.85 -8.43 11.09
N GLY A 140 -3.41 -7.34 10.44
CA GLY A 140 -2.15 -6.68 10.77
C GLY A 140 -2.12 -6.19 12.21
N VAL A 141 -3.20 -5.56 12.65
CA VAL A 141 -3.37 -5.13 14.04
C VAL A 141 -3.43 -6.34 15.01
N PHE A 142 -4.14 -7.40 14.66
CA PHE A 142 -4.18 -8.64 15.45
C PHE A 142 -2.80 -9.30 15.61
N MET A 143 -1.97 -9.30 14.56
CA MET A 143 -0.62 -9.86 14.59
C MET A 143 0.29 -9.13 15.60
N ILE A 144 0.10 -7.82 15.75
CA ILE A 144 0.86 -7.00 16.70
C ILE A 144 0.32 -7.19 18.13
N ASN A 145 -1.00 -7.15 18.31
CA ASN A 145 -1.62 -7.29 19.62
C ASN A 145 -2.81 -8.28 19.60
N PRO A 146 -2.56 -9.59 19.81
CA PRO A 146 -3.58 -10.64 19.73
C PRO A 146 -4.69 -10.55 20.78
N LYS A 147 -4.49 -9.74 21.83
CA LYS A 147 -5.47 -9.56 22.92
C LYS A 147 -6.48 -8.46 22.62
N MET A 148 -6.33 -7.70 21.54
CA MET A 148 -7.29 -6.66 21.18
C MET A 148 -8.56 -7.27 20.60
N ARG A 149 -9.71 -6.84 21.13
CA ARG A 149 -11.00 -7.21 20.57
C ARG A 149 -11.17 -6.46 19.25
N LEU A 150 -11.56 -7.16 18.18
CA LEU A 150 -11.83 -6.56 16.86
C LEU A 150 -12.84 -5.38 16.94
N ILE A 151 -13.78 -5.44 17.89
CA ILE A 151 -14.76 -4.37 18.15
C ILE A 151 -14.09 -3.08 18.63
N SER A 152 -12.96 -3.17 19.34
CA SER A 152 -12.21 -2.00 19.80
C SER A 152 -11.53 -1.24 18.66
N LEU A 153 -11.41 -1.84 17.47
CA LEU A 153 -10.88 -1.17 16.27
C LEU A 153 -11.86 -0.15 15.69
N LEU A 154 -13.17 -0.39 15.81
CA LEU A 154 -14.20 0.58 15.41
C LEU A 154 -14.21 1.85 16.28
N GLN A 155 -13.50 1.82 17.41
CA GLN A 155 -13.37 2.93 18.36
C GLN A 155 -12.04 3.67 18.21
N GLN A 156 -11.15 3.20 17.33
CA GLN A 156 -9.90 3.90 17.03
C GLN A 156 -10.18 4.93 15.94
N PRO A 157 -9.87 6.22 16.17
CA PRO A 157 -10.08 7.29 15.20
C PRO A 157 -9.21 7.14 13.95
#